data_AF-A0A0P7GWT8-F1
#
_entry.id   AF-A0A0P7GWT8-F1
#
_cell.length_a   1.000
_cell.length_b   1.000
_cell.length_c   1.000
_cell.angle_alpha   90.00
_cell.angle_beta   90.00
_cell.angle_gamma   90.00
#
_symmetry.space_group_name_H-M   'P 1'
#
loop_
_entity.id
_entity.type
_entity.pdbx_description
1 polymer ?
#
loop_
_entity_poly.entity_id
_entity_poly.type
_entity_poly.pdbx_seq_one_letter_code
_entity_poly.pdbx_strand_id
1 'polypeptide(L)'
;MQDIVQDALDNAEAEQRSMQDVESDDDEFGDPRIVIVGAGGAGNNTINRLYNIGVDGAETVAINTDKQHLKMIEADTKILVGKSLTQGLGAGGDPEMGERATEMAQERSRKCWATRTWCS
;
A
#
# COMPACT_ATOMS: atom_id res chain seq x y z
N MET A 1 53.31 -5.16 -34.47
CA MET A 1 53.23 -4.32 -33.24
C MET A 1 52.03 -3.38 -33.34
N GLN A 2 50.87 -3.91 -33.70
CA GLN A 2 49.58 -3.22 -33.74
C GLN A 2 48.48 -4.03 -33.02
N ASP A 3 48.81 -5.17 -32.41
CA ASP A 3 47.83 -6.05 -31.71
C ASP A 3 47.44 -5.54 -30.32
N ILE A 4 48.41 -5.18 -29.47
CA ILE A 4 48.15 -4.92 -28.04
C ILE A 4 47.19 -3.74 -27.83
N VAL A 5 47.26 -2.73 -28.70
CA VAL A 5 46.39 -1.54 -28.61
C VAL A 5 45.00 -1.88 -29.12
N GLN A 6 44.90 -2.73 -30.14
CA GLN A 6 43.62 -3.19 -30.70
C GLN A 6 42.90 -4.08 -29.68
N ASP A 7 43.61 -5.06 -29.10
CA ASP A 7 43.08 -5.95 -28.07
C ASP A 7 42.59 -5.18 -26.83
N ALA A 8 43.31 -4.11 -26.44
CA ALA A 8 42.91 -3.26 -25.32
C ALA A 8 41.65 -2.45 -25.62
N LEU A 9 41.47 -2.00 -26.87
CA LEU A 9 40.27 -1.29 -27.30
C LEU A 9 39.08 -2.25 -27.40
N ASP A 10 39.26 -3.44 -27.97
CA ASP A 10 38.22 -4.45 -28.13
C ASP A 10 37.73 -4.97 -26.76
N ASN A 11 38.63 -5.17 -25.79
CA ASN A 11 38.25 -5.51 -24.42
C ASN A 11 37.51 -4.36 -23.73
N ALA A 12 37.93 -3.10 -23.93
CA ALA A 12 37.25 -1.95 -23.34
C ALA A 12 35.84 -1.77 -23.90
N GLU A 13 35.65 -2.01 -25.20
CA GLU A 13 34.33 -2.00 -25.85
C GLU A 13 33.44 -3.16 -25.36
N ALA A 14 34.01 -4.36 -25.17
CA ALA A 14 33.29 -5.50 -24.62
C ALA A 14 32.85 -5.28 -23.16
N GLU A 15 33.71 -4.67 -22.33
CA GLU A 15 33.37 -4.28 -20.96
C GLU A 15 32.25 -3.23 -20.94
N GLN A 16 32.32 -2.21 -21.80
CA GLN A 16 31.26 -1.19 -21.92
C GLN A 16 29.92 -1.78 -22.35
N ARG A 17 29.91 -2.72 -23.30
CA ARG A 17 28.70 -3.40 -23.75
C ARG A 17 28.07 -4.24 -22.64
N SER A 18 28.91 -4.93 -21.85
CA SER A 18 28.44 -5.71 -20.70
C SER A 18 27.82 -4.85 -19.58
N MET A 19 28.30 -3.61 -19.39
CA MET A 19 27.68 -2.68 -18.43
C MET A 19 26.32 -2.19 -18.92
N GLN A 20 26.15 -1.99 -20.23
CA GLN A 20 24.91 -1.49 -20.80
C GLN A 20 23.78 -2.54 -20.84
N ASP A 21 24.13 -3.82 -20.99
CA ASP A 21 23.16 -4.92 -20.95
C ASP A 21 22.61 -5.17 -19.53
N VAL A 22 23.35 -4.83 -18.47
CA VAL A 22 22.90 -4.98 -17.07
C VAL A 22 21.95 -3.87 -16.62
N GLU A 23 22.05 -2.66 -17.18
CA GLU A 23 21.14 -1.55 -16.87
C GLU A 23 19.74 -1.70 -17.51
N SER A 24 19.57 -2.67 -18.41
CA SER A 24 18.35 -2.83 -19.23
C SER A 24 17.30 -3.79 -18.63
N ASP A 25 17.63 -4.51 -17.55
CA ASP A 25 16.79 -5.61 -17.02
C ASP A 25 15.94 -5.21 -15.79
N ASP A 26 16.07 -3.97 -15.28
CA ASP A 26 15.27 -3.47 -14.16
C ASP A 26 13.82 -3.07 -14.55
N ASP A 27 13.53 -2.92 -15.85
CA ASP A 27 12.20 -2.53 -16.35
C ASP A 27 11.21 -3.72 -16.50
N GLU A 28 11.65 -4.98 -16.33
CA GLU A 28 10.77 -6.15 -16.54
C GLU A 28 9.89 -6.49 -15.31
N PHE A 29 10.29 -6.06 -14.11
CA PHE A 29 9.51 -6.20 -12.87
C PHE A 29 8.92 -4.85 -12.47
N GLY A 30 7.70 -4.53 -12.93
CA GLY A 30 7.03 -3.28 -12.58
C GLY A 30 6.97 -3.03 -11.07
N ASP A 31 7.05 -1.76 -10.67
CA ASP A 31 7.06 -1.35 -9.26
C ASP A 31 5.93 -2.01 -8.45
N PRO A 32 6.23 -2.79 -7.40
CA PRO A 32 5.21 -3.47 -6.63
C PRO A 32 4.36 -2.44 -5.88
N ARG A 33 3.06 -2.42 -6.15
CA ARG A 33 2.11 -1.59 -5.40
C ARG A 33 1.87 -2.18 -4.01
N ILE A 34 2.46 -1.57 -2.99
CA ILE A 34 2.28 -1.98 -1.59
C ILE A 34 1.08 -1.25 -0.98
N VAL A 35 0.19 -2.00 -0.32
CA VAL A 35 -0.95 -1.45 0.43
C VAL A 35 -0.97 -2.05 1.82
N ILE A 36 -1.01 -1.20 2.83
CA ILE A 36 -1.05 -1.58 4.25
C ILE A 36 -2.45 -1.32 4.77
N VAL A 37 -3.12 -2.37 5.24
CA VAL A 37 -4.49 -2.27 5.75
C VAL A 37 -4.50 -2.51 7.26
N GLY A 38 -4.93 -1.50 8.02
CA GLY A 38 -5.20 -1.61 9.44
C GLY A 38 -6.70 -1.80 9.68
N ALA A 39 -7.06 -2.86 10.40
CA ALA A 39 -8.45 -3.11 10.81
C ALA A 39 -8.61 -2.97 12.33
N GLY A 40 -9.71 -2.37 12.74
CA GLY A 40 -10.06 -2.18 14.15
C GLY A 40 -9.16 -1.18 14.87
N GLY A 41 -9.22 -1.16 16.20
CA GLY A 41 -8.55 -0.12 16.98
C GLY A 41 -7.02 -0.21 16.97
N ALA A 42 -6.47 -1.40 17.22
CA ALA A 42 -5.02 -1.60 17.24
C ALA A 42 -4.40 -1.42 15.85
N GLY A 43 -5.03 -1.98 14.81
CA GLY A 43 -4.55 -1.85 13.43
C GLY A 43 -4.55 -0.39 12.97
N ASN A 44 -5.59 0.37 13.31
CA ASN A 44 -5.66 1.80 13.00
C ASN A 44 -4.58 2.62 13.71
N ASN A 45 -4.22 2.27 14.95
CA ASN A 45 -3.14 2.93 15.66
C ASN A 45 -1.78 2.66 14.97
N THR A 46 -1.56 1.43 14.48
CA THR A 46 -0.37 1.09 13.69
C THR A 46 -0.33 1.88 12.39
N ILE A 47 -1.44 1.97 11.66
CA ILE A 47 -1.53 2.79 10.44
C ILE A 47 -1.21 4.25 10.73
N ASN A 48 -1.76 4.81 11.81
CA ASN A 48 -1.46 6.18 12.21
C ASN A 48 0.05 6.40 12.46
N ARG A 49 0.73 5.41 13.07
CA ARG A 49 2.18 5.46 13.27
C ARG A 49 2.93 5.38 11.93
N LEU A 50 2.54 4.47 11.05
CA LEU A 50 3.17 4.28 9.73
C LEU A 50 3.00 5.50 8.84
N TYR A 51 1.82 6.11 8.85
CA TYR A 51 1.53 7.34 8.14
C TYR A 51 2.45 8.48 8.62
N ASN A 52 2.60 8.63 9.94
CA ASN A 52 3.46 9.67 10.54
C ASN A 52 4.96 9.45 10.30
N ILE A 53 5.40 8.19 10.17
CA ILE A 53 6.80 7.88 9.84
C ILE A 53 7.09 8.17 8.36
N GLY A 54 6.07 8.11 7.49
CA GLY A 54 6.20 8.34 6.06
C GLY A 54 6.84 7.15 5.35
N VAL A 55 6.08 6.07 5.16
CA VAL A 55 6.55 4.90 4.41
C VAL A 55 6.43 5.17 2.91
N ASP A 56 7.56 5.39 2.25
CA ASP A 56 7.60 5.59 0.80
C ASP A 56 7.16 4.32 0.05
N GLY A 57 6.32 4.50 -0.97
CA GLY A 57 5.83 3.43 -1.84
C GLY A 57 4.69 2.56 -1.27
N ALA A 58 4.20 2.85 -0.05
CA ALA A 58 3.11 2.09 0.56
C ALA A 58 1.86 2.96 0.81
N GLU A 59 0.71 2.51 0.33
CA GLU A 59 -0.59 3.17 0.57
C GLU A 59 -1.21 2.67 1.88
N THR A 60 -1.63 3.58 2.74
CA THR A 60 -2.19 3.25 4.05
C THR A 60 -3.72 3.30 4.06
N VAL A 61 -4.34 2.22 4.52
CA VAL A 61 -5.80 2.08 4.58
C VAL A 61 -6.22 1.73 6.00
N ALA A 62 -7.16 2.49 6.56
CA ALA A 62 -7.70 2.25 7.89
C ALA A 62 -9.19 1.87 7.84
N ILE A 63 -9.56 0.78 8.52
CA ILE A 63 -10.90 0.21 8.51
C ILE A 63 -11.40 0.04 9.94
N ASN A 64 -12.56 0.60 10.27
CA ASN A 64 -13.17 0.42 11.59
C ASN A 64 -14.68 0.53 11.56
N THR A 65 -15.34 -0.07 12.55
CA THR A 65 -16.76 0.14 12.86
C THR A 65 -16.99 1.40 13.70
N ASP A 66 -15.97 1.83 14.43
CA ASP A 66 -15.99 3.04 15.25
C ASP A 66 -15.63 4.29 14.43
N LYS A 67 -16.58 5.21 14.31
CA LYS A 67 -16.43 6.48 13.58
C LYS A 67 -15.53 7.47 14.32
N GLN A 68 -15.57 7.50 15.64
CA GLN A 68 -14.78 8.44 16.44
C GLN A 68 -13.30 8.09 16.33
N HIS A 69 -12.98 6.80 16.46
CA HIS A 69 -11.60 6.33 16.29
C HIS A 69 -11.10 6.61 14.86
N LEU A 70 -11.90 6.31 13.83
CA LEU A 70 -11.51 6.55 12.44
C LEU A 70 -11.24 8.04 12.12
N LYS A 71 -11.86 8.97 12.86
CA LYS A 71 -11.62 10.42 12.72
C LYS A 71 -10.29 10.88 13.32
N MET A 72 -9.83 10.22 14.38
CA MET A 72 -8.62 10.62 15.11
C MET A 72 -7.33 10.15 14.44
N ILE A 73 -7.40 9.13 13.60
CA ILE A 73 -6.24 8.57 12.89
C ILE A 73 -5.98 9.29 11.58
N GLU A 74 -4.72 9.24 11.12
CA GLU A 74 -4.28 9.68 9.80
C GLU A 74 -3.93 8.46 8.94
N ALA A 75 -4.44 8.46 7.70
CA ALA A 75 -4.27 7.41 6.71
C ALA A 75 -4.72 7.96 5.35
N ASP A 76 -4.19 7.42 4.25
CA ASP A 76 -4.55 7.84 2.88
C ASP A 76 -6.02 7.54 2.59
N THR A 77 -6.47 6.33 2.94
CA THR A 77 -7.86 5.91 2.80
C THR A 77 -8.41 5.48 4.16
N LYS A 78 -9.63 5.94 4.49
CA LYS A 78 -10.33 5.50 5.71
C LYS A 78 -11.72 5.01 5.35
N ILE A 79 -12.08 3.83 5.85
CA ILE A 79 -13.32 3.14 5.55
C ILE A 79 -14.06 2.88 6.86
N LEU A 80 -15.22 3.54 7.01
CA LEU A 80 -16.17 3.23 8.08
C LEU A 80 -17.07 2.08 7.64
N VAL A 81 -16.98 0.94 8.30
CA VAL A 81 -17.84 -0.24 8.06
C VAL A 81 -18.97 -0.31 9.09
N GLY A 82 -20.08 -0.96 8.75
CA GLY A 82 -21.20 -1.13 9.69
C GLY A 82 -21.88 0.15 10.18
N LYS A 83 -21.87 1.24 9.39
CA LYS A 83 -22.53 2.52 9.74
C LYS A 83 -24.03 2.33 10.06
N SER A 84 -24.71 1.45 9.34
CA SER A 84 -26.11 1.08 9.56
C SER A 84 -26.31 0.18 10.78
N LEU A 85 -25.35 -0.70 11.09
CA LEU A 85 -25.45 -1.69 12.17
C LEU A 85 -25.09 -1.12 13.55
N THR A 86 -23.98 -0.39 13.61
CA THR A 86 -23.38 0.09 14.87
C THR A 86 -23.63 1.58 15.10
N GLN A 87 -24.24 2.28 14.12
CA GLN A 87 -24.38 3.74 14.12
C GLN A 87 -23.05 4.50 14.27
N GLY A 88 -21.92 3.83 14.05
CA GLY A 88 -20.59 4.38 14.24
C GLY A 88 -20.07 4.34 15.69
N LEU A 89 -20.71 3.58 16.57
CA LEU A 89 -20.28 3.35 17.96
C LEU A 89 -19.28 2.19 18.10
N GLY A 90 -19.08 1.40 17.04
CA GLY A 90 -18.20 0.25 17.04
C GLY A 90 -18.92 -1.09 17.31
N ALA A 91 -18.21 -2.19 17.07
CA ALA A 91 -18.71 -3.56 17.28
C ALA A 91 -18.66 -4.03 18.75
N GLY A 92 -18.16 -3.21 19.68
CA GLY A 92 -18.11 -3.55 21.11
C GLY A 92 -17.27 -4.78 21.47
N GLY A 93 -16.38 -5.24 20.57
CA GLY A 93 -15.59 -6.45 20.76
C GLY A 93 -16.28 -7.73 20.29
N ASP A 94 -17.48 -7.65 19.70
CA ASP A 94 -18.19 -8.77 19.08
C ASP A 94 -17.65 -9.05 17.64
N PRO A 95 -16.99 -10.19 17.40
CA PRO A 95 -16.47 -10.54 16.08
C PRO A 95 -17.56 -10.74 15.03
N GLU A 96 -18.70 -11.34 15.39
CA GLU A 96 -19.81 -11.61 14.45
C GLU A 96 -20.45 -10.29 13.97
N MET A 97 -20.48 -9.28 14.85
CA MET A 97 -20.93 -7.95 14.47
C MET A 97 -19.94 -7.26 13.52
N GLY A 98 -18.64 -7.44 13.74
CA GLY A 98 -17.58 -6.94 12.86
C GLY A 98 -17.61 -7.56 11.45
N GLU A 99 -17.84 -8.87 11.38
CA GLU A 99 -17.98 -9.61 10.12
C GLU A 99 -19.16 -9.08 9.30
N ARG A 100 -20.37 -9.09 9.89
CA ARG A 100 -21.58 -8.57 9.22
C ARG A 100 -21.45 -7.11 8.79
N ALA A 101 -20.83 -6.28 9.61
CA ALA A 101 -20.55 -4.88 9.29
C ALA A 101 -19.66 -4.72 8.04
N THR A 102 -18.72 -5.65 7.85
CA THR A 102 -17.75 -5.66 6.75
C THR A 102 -18.38 -6.21 5.48
N GLU A 103 -19.18 -7.28 5.57
CA GLU A 103 -19.95 -7.84 4.44
C GLU A 103 -20.87 -6.80 3.81
N MET A 104 -21.63 -6.06 4.63
CA MET A 104 -22.49 -4.97 4.15
C MET A 104 -21.72 -3.84 3.47
N ALA A 105 -20.43 -3.70 3.78
CA ALA A 105 -19.57 -2.66 3.23
C ALA A 105 -18.69 -3.16 2.06
N GLN A 106 -18.82 -4.42 1.60
CA GLN A 106 -18.01 -4.95 0.51
C GLN A 106 -18.10 -4.12 -0.77
N GLU A 107 -19.32 -3.78 -1.21
CA GLU A 107 -19.55 -2.97 -2.41
C GLU A 107 -18.84 -1.60 -2.31
N ARG A 108 -18.88 -1.02 -1.10
CA ARG A 108 -18.31 0.30 -0.81
C ARG A 108 -16.79 0.24 -0.72
N SER A 109 -16.27 -0.82 -0.11
CA SER A 109 -14.84 -1.10 -0.06
C SER A 109 -14.30 -1.22 -1.48
N ARG A 110 -14.94 -2.04 -2.33
CA ARG A 110 -14.56 -2.23 -3.74
C ARG A 110 -14.44 -0.91 -4.52
N LYS A 111 -15.35 0.04 -4.28
CA LYS A 111 -15.26 1.39 -4.87
C LYS A 111 -14.08 2.20 -4.32
N CYS A 112 -13.85 2.20 -3.00
CA CYS A 112 -12.69 2.85 -2.39
C CYS A 112 -11.37 2.36 -2.98
N TRP A 113 -11.22 1.04 -3.16
CA TRP A 113 -10.05 0.41 -3.77
C TRP A 113 -9.76 0.94 -5.19
N ALA A 114 -10.81 1.34 -5.92
CA ALA A 114 -10.70 1.87 -7.28
C ALA A 114 -10.40 3.37 -7.33
N THR A 115 -10.85 4.16 -6.34
CA THR A 115 -10.85 5.63 -6.42
C THR A 115 -9.94 6.35 -5.43
N ARG A 116 -9.20 5.62 -4.56
CA ARG A 116 -8.25 6.18 -3.56
C ARG A 116 -8.80 7.37 -2.74
N THR A 117 -10.11 7.38 -2.51
CA THR A 117 -10.83 8.52 -1.94
C THR A 117 -11.67 8.08 -0.76
N TRP A 118 -11.76 8.97 0.23
CA TRP A 118 -12.51 8.77 1.46
C TRP A 118 -13.99 8.51 1.15
N CYS A 119 -14.52 7.35 1.54
CA CYS A 119 -15.93 7.04 1.39
C CYS A 119 -16.62 7.23 2.76
N SER A 120 -17.60 8.14 2.82
CA SER A 120 -18.32 8.62 4.02
C SER A 120 -19.66 7.95 4.29
#